data_AF-A0A416CPE1-F1
#
_entry.id   AF-A0A416CPE1-F1
#
_cell.length_a   1.000
_cell.length_b   1.000
_cell.length_c   1.000
_cell.angle_alpha   90.00
_cell.angle_beta   90.00
_cell.angle_gamma   90.00
#
_symmetry.space_group_name_H-M   'P 1'
#
loop_
_entity.id
_entity.type
_entity.pdbx_description
1 polymer ?
#
loop_
_entity_poly.entity_id
_entity_poly.type
_entity_poly.pdbx_seq_one_letter_code
_entity_poly.pdbx_strand_id
1 'polypeptide(L)'
;MNLNIPYMETDNKLLNDAYRIAAGDIVGNIVYYQNGLLTEEKPCMIAGLDYNTPWTRDTAINIWNALSILSPEVSKNTLLAVLEEEEGNIYIGGQYWDSIIWMIGAREYCRFHK
;
A
#
# COMPACT_ATOMS: atom_id res chain seq x y z
N MET A 1 4.97 11.50 -6.21
CA MET A 1 3.75 11.11 -5.48
C MET A 1 2.57 11.99 -5.88
N ASN A 2 1.66 11.44 -6.69
CA ASN A 2 0.29 11.95 -6.80
C ASN A 2 -0.61 11.18 -5.83
N LEU A 3 -1.27 11.89 -4.91
CA LEU A 3 -2.21 11.32 -3.92
C LEU A 3 -3.50 12.12 -3.96
N ASN A 4 -4.61 11.45 -4.29
CA ASN A 4 -5.92 12.08 -4.40
C ASN A 4 -6.87 11.53 -3.33
N ILE A 5 -6.97 12.25 -2.22
CA ILE A 5 -7.92 11.92 -1.14
C ILE A 5 -9.25 12.64 -1.42
N PRO A 6 -10.35 11.91 -1.68
CA PRO A 6 -11.63 12.55 -1.92
C PRO A 6 -12.14 13.26 -0.66
N TYR A 7 -13.00 14.25 -0.84
CA TYR A 7 -13.75 14.82 0.27
C TYR A 7 -14.98 13.94 0.55
N MET A 8 -15.27 13.68 1.82
CA MET A 8 -16.46 12.95 2.25
C MET A 8 -17.16 13.73 3.36
N GLU A 9 -18.48 13.91 3.21
CA GLU A 9 -19.37 14.45 4.23
C GLU A 9 -20.69 13.69 4.18
N THR A 10 -21.21 13.33 5.35
CA THR A 10 -22.48 12.63 5.55
C THR A 10 -23.24 13.29 6.70
N ASP A 11 -24.51 12.92 6.88
CA ASP A 11 -25.33 13.32 8.03
C ASP A 11 -24.91 12.65 9.35
N ASN A 12 -23.96 11.70 9.31
CA ASN A 12 -23.45 10.99 10.47
C ASN A 12 -22.05 11.47 10.86
N LYS A 13 -21.96 12.19 11.99
CA LYS A 13 -20.70 12.72 12.51
C LYS A 13 -19.64 11.64 12.73
N LEU A 14 -20.03 10.46 13.23
CA LEU A 14 -19.09 9.37 13.51
C LEU A 14 -18.41 8.88 12.22
N LEU A 15 -19.16 8.77 11.12
CA LEU A 15 -18.61 8.39 9.83
C LEU A 15 -17.66 9.47 9.28
N ASN A 16 -18.01 10.75 9.42
CA ASN A 16 -17.17 11.85 8.99
C ASN A 16 -15.83 11.88 9.76
N ASP A 17 -15.88 11.69 11.08
CA ASP A 17 -14.69 11.63 11.93
C ASP A 17 -13.83 10.39 11.57
N ALA A 18 -14.44 9.22 11.39
CA ALA A 18 -13.74 8.00 11.03
C ALA A 18 -13.03 8.12 9.67
N TYR A 19 -13.70 8.69 8.66
CA TYR A 19 -13.10 8.94 7.35
C TYR A 19 -11.92 9.90 7.44
N ARG A 20 -12.07 11.00 8.20
CA ARG A 20 -11.01 11.97 8.40
C ARG A 20 -9.77 11.32 9.04
N ILE A 21 -9.97 10.45 10.03
CA ILE A 21 -8.87 9.72 10.67
C ILE A 21 -8.22 8.74 9.68
N ALA A 22 -9.02 7.95 8.96
CA ALA A 22 -8.49 6.99 7.96
C ALA A 22 -7.70 7.68 6.84
N ALA A 23 -8.18 8.83 6.35
CA ALA A 23 -7.45 9.65 5.38
C ALA A 23 -6.11 10.15 5.95
N GLY A 24 -6.11 10.62 7.20
CA GLY A 24 -4.88 11.03 7.90
C GLY A 24 -3.90 9.88 8.09
N ASP A 25 -4.40 8.69 8.41
CA ASP A 25 -3.60 7.48 8.58
C ASP A 25 -2.93 7.05 7.26
N ILE A 26 -3.66 7.07 6.14
CA ILE A 26 -3.07 6.81 4.81
C ILE A 26 -1.95 7.81 4.51
N VAL A 27 -2.19 9.11 4.70
CA VAL A 27 -1.18 10.14 4.41
C VAL A 27 0.03 10.00 5.32
N GLY A 28 -0.19 9.76 6.62
CA GLY A 28 0.88 9.68 7.62
C GLY A 28 1.79 8.47 7.46
N ASN A 29 1.27 7.38 6.88
CA ASN A 29 2.02 6.14 6.65
C ASN A 29 2.71 6.06 5.29
N ILE A 30 2.71 7.14 4.48
CA ILE A 30 3.50 7.16 3.26
C ILE A 30 4.86 7.79 3.55
N VAL A 31 5.91 6.99 3.38
CA VAL A 31 7.30 7.39 3.63
C VAL A 31 8.18 6.99 2.46
N TYR A 32 9.34 7.62 2.33
CA TYR A 32 10.37 7.16 1.40
C TYR A 32 10.99 5.87 1.94
N TYR A 33 11.00 4.85 1.09
CA TYR A 33 11.52 3.53 1.43
C TYR A 33 12.13 2.88 0.19
N GLN A 34 13.18 2.07 0.40
CA GLN A 34 13.82 1.29 -0.64
C GLN A 34 14.04 -0.14 -0.14
N ASN A 35 13.42 -1.10 -0.82
CA ASN A 35 13.68 -2.53 -0.65
C ASN A 35 13.10 -3.31 -1.84
N GLY A 36 13.27 -4.63 -1.84
CA GLY A 36 12.74 -5.53 -2.86
C GLY A 36 13.23 -5.15 -4.25
N LEU A 37 12.31 -4.96 -5.19
CA LEU A 37 12.66 -4.60 -6.58
C LEU A 37 12.81 -3.09 -6.81
N LEU A 38 12.82 -2.27 -5.76
CA LEU A 38 13.06 -0.83 -5.89
C LEU A 38 14.56 -0.53 -5.96
N THR A 39 15.00 0.11 -7.04
CA THR A 39 16.41 0.49 -7.25
C THR A 39 16.80 1.81 -6.57
N GLU A 40 15.84 2.56 -6.03
CA GLU A 40 16.01 3.85 -5.35
C GLU A 40 14.88 4.04 -4.34
N GLU A 41 15.05 4.98 -3.38
CA GLU A 41 14.00 5.36 -2.44
C GLU A 41 12.78 5.93 -3.17
N LYS A 42 11.61 5.36 -2.87
CA LYS A 42 10.32 5.79 -3.42
C LYS A 42 9.26 5.89 -2.33
N PRO A 43 8.23 6.71 -2.52
CA PRO A 43 7.11 6.76 -1.58
C PRO A 43 6.39 5.41 -1.55
N CYS A 44 6.36 4.79 -0.37
CA CYS A 44 5.74 3.52 -0.07
C CYS A 44 4.85 3.65 1.16
N MET A 45 3.81 2.81 1.25
CA MET A 45 2.95 2.71 2.42
C MET A 45 3.54 1.71 3.42
N ILE A 46 3.95 2.17 4.61
CA ILE A 46 4.42 1.27 5.68
C ILE A 46 3.24 0.57 6.38
N ALA A 47 3.53 -0.47 7.16
CA ALA A 47 2.50 -1.24 7.87
C ALA A 47 1.72 -0.43 8.93
N GLY A 48 2.31 0.68 9.40
CA GLY A 48 1.73 1.57 10.41
C GLY A 48 2.82 2.47 11.00
N LEU A 49 2.43 3.54 11.70
CA LEU A 49 3.36 4.60 12.14
C LEU A 49 4.47 4.14 13.09
N ASP A 50 4.26 3.04 13.80
CA ASP A 50 5.27 2.44 14.69
C ASP A 50 6.19 1.43 13.98
N TYR A 51 6.02 1.24 12.67
CA TYR A 51 6.83 0.35 11.83
C TYR A 51 7.72 1.14 10.88
N ASN A 52 8.91 0.59 10.58
CA ASN A 52 9.85 1.20 9.63
C ASN A 52 9.81 0.56 8.23
N THR A 53 8.92 -0.41 8.00
CA THR A 53 8.91 -1.23 6.78
C THR A 53 7.48 -1.53 6.34
N PRO A 54 7.23 -1.66 5.02
CA PRO A 54 6.01 -2.26 4.51
C PRO A 54 6.02 -3.76 4.81
N TRP A 55 4.86 -4.31 5.15
CA TRP A 55 4.66 -5.75 5.32
C TRP A 55 3.77 -6.27 4.19
N THR A 56 4.09 -7.43 3.63
CA THR A 56 3.40 -7.99 2.45
C THR A 56 1.87 -8.00 2.59
N ARG A 57 1.38 -8.39 3.77
CA ARG A 57 -0.07 -8.44 4.07
C ARG A 57 -0.69 -7.06 4.08
N ASP A 58 -0.12 -6.15 4.84
CA ASP A 58 -0.58 -4.78 5.03
C ASP A 58 -0.56 -4.01 3.71
N THR A 59 0.52 -4.17 2.92
CA THR A 59 0.64 -3.68 1.54
C THR A 59 -0.58 -4.09 0.71
N ALA A 60 -0.90 -5.39 0.70
CA ALA A 60 -2.00 -5.91 -0.10
C ALA A 60 -3.36 -5.38 0.37
N ILE A 61 -3.60 -5.32 1.68
CA ILE A 61 -4.84 -4.82 2.27
C ILE A 61 -5.03 -3.32 1.99
N ASN A 62 -3.98 -2.51 2.12
CA ASN A 62 -4.01 -1.08 1.84
C ASN A 62 -4.35 -0.81 0.37
N ILE A 63 -3.74 -1.57 -0.54
CA ILE A 63 -3.99 -1.47 -1.98
C ILE A 63 -5.40 -1.93 -2.34
N TRP A 64 -5.85 -3.04 -1.73
CA TRP A 64 -7.18 -3.57 -1.99
C TRP A 64 -8.28 -2.60 -1.55
N ASN A 65 -8.12 -1.96 -0.39
CA ASN A 65 -9.18 -1.10 0.16
C ASN A 65 -9.20 0.31 -0.42
N ALA A 66 -8.04 0.92 -0.70
CA ALA A 66 -8.03 2.34 -1.08
C ALA A 66 -6.83 2.76 -1.93
N LEU A 67 -5.62 2.30 -1.59
CA LEU A 67 -4.39 2.91 -2.11
C LEU A 67 -4.28 2.77 -3.63
N SER A 68 -4.81 1.68 -4.22
CA SER A 68 -4.86 1.51 -5.68
C SER A 68 -5.56 2.69 -6.36
N ILE A 69 -6.61 3.25 -5.78
CA ILE A 69 -7.34 4.39 -6.35
C ILE A 69 -6.70 5.71 -5.94
N LEU A 70 -6.32 5.84 -4.67
CA LEU A 70 -5.83 7.10 -4.10
C LEU A 70 -4.44 7.48 -4.62
N SER A 71 -3.54 6.49 -4.77
CA SER A 71 -2.21 6.69 -5.33
C SER A 71 -1.69 5.43 -6.05
N PRO A 72 -1.82 5.38 -7.38
CA PRO A 72 -1.30 4.28 -8.19
C PRO A 72 0.23 4.15 -8.07
N GLU A 73 0.93 5.29 -8.01
CA GLU A 73 2.39 5.34 -7.85
C GLU A 73 2.83 4.65 -6.54
N VAL A 74 2.26 5.05 -5.40
CA VAL A 74 2.60 4.47 -4.09
C VAL A 74 2.20 3.00 -4.03
N SER A 75 1.04 2.62 -4.60
CA SER A 75 0.62 1.23 -4.69
C SER A 75 1.65 0.35 -5.40
N LYS A 76 2.10 0.79 -6.59
CA LYS A 76 3.10 0.06 -7.37
C LYS A 76 4.41 -0.05 -6.60
N ASN A 77 4.89 1.05 -6.03
CA ASN A 77 6.15 1.04 -5.28
C ASN A 77 6.06 0.08 -4.09
N THR A 78 4.95 0.12 -3.34
CA THR A 78 4.76 -0.72 -2.16
C THR A 78 4.65 -2.20 -2.53
N LEU A 79 3.98 -2.56 -3.65
CA LEU A 79 3.96 -3.95 -4.15
C LEU A 79 5.35 -4.46 -4.48
N LEU A 80 6.20 -3.63 -5.10
CA LEU A 80 7.57 -3.99 -5.47
C LEU A 80 8.51 -4.04 -4.26
N ALA A 81 8.26 -3.20 -3.26
CA ALA A 81 9.08 -3.10 -2.05
C ALA A 81 9.03 -4.35 -1.15
N VAL A 82 7.98 -5.16 -1.27
CA VAL A 82 7.77 -6.39 -0.47
C VAL A 82 8.09 -7.67 -1.24
N LEU A 83 8.61 -7.55 -2.47
CA LEU A 83 9.14 -8.69 -3.21
C LEU A 83 10.57 -8.97 -2.78
N GLU A 84 11.00 -10.22 -2.91
CA GLU A 84 12.35 -10.67 -2.59
C GLU A 84 12.97 -11.27 -3.85
N GLU A 85 14.29 -11.19 -3.97
CA GLU A 85 15.05 -11.80 -5.07
C GLU A 85 16.09 -12.75 -4.48
N GLU A 86 16.04 -14.02 -4.90
CA GLU A 86 16.99 -15.06 -4.49
C GLU A 86 17.39 -15.89 -5.71
N GLU A 87 18.70 -16.00 -5.96
CA GLU A 87 19.27 -16.73 -7.10
C GLU A 87 18.68 -16.33 -8.47
N GLY A 88 18.33 -15.05 -8.64
CA GLY A 88 17.75 -14.51 -9.87
C GLY A 88 16.26 -14.84 -10.07
N ASN A 89 15.61 -15.42 -9.06
CA ASN A 89 14.17 -15.66 -9.04
C ASN A 89 13.50 -14.64 -8.10
N ILE A 90 12.33 -14.16 -8.53
CA ILE A 90 11.54 -13.19 -7.77
C ILE A 90 10.45 -13.94 -7.01
N TYR A 91 10.34 -13.63 -5.72
CA TYR A 91 9.36 -14.20 -4.82
C TYR A 91 8.58 -13.10 -4.11
N ILE A 92 7.39 -13.45 -3.61
CA ILE A 92 6.62 -12.57 -2.72
C ILE A 92 7.10 -12.84 -1.30
N GLY A 93 7.67 -11.83 -0.64
CA GLY A 93 8.20 -11.96 0.71
C GLY A 93 7.14 -12.21 1.77
N GLY A 94 7.58 -12.58 2.97
CA GLY A 94 6.71 -12.90 4.11
C GLY A 94 6.27 -14.36 4.17
N GLN A 95 5.12 -14.62 4.79
CA GLN A 95 4.62 -15.99 5.00
C GLN A 95 3.81 -16.47 3.80
N TYR A 96 3.64 -17.79 3.63
CA TYR A 96 2.91 -18.37 2.49
C TYR A 96 1.53 -17.74 2.25
N TRP A 97 0.77 -17.50 3.32
CA TRP A 97 -0.54 -16.87 3.20
C TRP A 97 -0.47 -15.39 2.82
N ASP A 98 0.63 -14.71 3.10
CA ASP A 98 0.87 -13.34 2.65
C ASP A 98 1.02 -13.29 1.14
N SER A 99 1.66 -14.30 0.52
CA SER A 99 1.74 -14.41 -0.94
C SER A 99 0.36 -14.52 -1.59
N ILE A 100 -0.57 -15.26 -0.97
CA ILE A 100 -1.95 -15.38 -1.46
C ILE A 100 -2.70 -14.05 -1.36
N ILE A 101 -2.53 -13.33 -0.24
CA ILE A 101 -3.17 -12.01 -0.03
C ILE A 101 -2.55 -10.96 -0.96
N TRP A 102 -1.24 -10.99 -1.17
CA TRP A 102 -0.53 -10.12 -2.11
C TRP A 102 -1.10 -10.21 -3.52
N MET A 103 -1.44 -11.41 -3.99
CA MET A 103 -2.09 -11.59 -5.29
C MET A 103 -3.42 -10.85 -5.40
N ILE A 104 -4.18 -10.71 -4.30
CA ILE A 104 -5.42 -9.93 -4.27
C ILE A 104 -5.12 -8.44 -4.42
N GLY A 105 -4.14 -7.93 -3.67
CA GLY A 105 -3.69 -6.53 -3.77
C GLY A 105 -3.15 -6.19 -5.17
N ALA A 106 -2.28 -7.05 -5.72
CA ALA A 106 -1.74 -6.90 -7.07
C ALA A 106 -2.84 -6.95 -8.14
N ARG A 107 -3.79 -7.88 -8.03
CA ARG A 107 -4.97 -7.93 -8.91
C ARG A 107 -5.78 -6.64 -8.85
N GLU A 108 -6.02 -6.12 -7.65
CA GLU A 108 -6.78 -4.87 -7.48
C GLU A 108 -6.06 -3.68 -8.13
N TYR A 109 -4.74 -3.59 -7.94
CA TYR A 109 -3.93 -2.60 -8.64
C TYR A 109 -4.08 -2.72 -10.17
N CYS A 110 -3.91 -3.93 -10.72
CA CYS A 110 -4.06 -4.18 -12.15
C CYS A 110 -5.50 -3.94 -12.68
N ARG A 111 -6.51 -4.01 -11.82
CA ARG A 111 -7.90 -3.74 -12.19
C ARG A 111 -8.11 -2.27 -12.59
N PHE A 112 -7.41 -1.36 -11.92
CA PHE A 112 -7.51 0.08 -12.16
C PHE A 112 -6.40 0.63 -13.05
N HIS A 113 -5.26 -0.06 -13.13
CA HIS A 113 -4.05 0.42 -13.81
C HIS A 113 -3.48 -0.66 -14.73
N LYS A 114 -3.29 -0.35 -16.01
CA LYS A 114 -2.68 -1.24 -17.00
C LYS A 114 -1.23 -0.84 -17.25
#